data_AF-A0A835J170-F1
#
_entry.id   AF-A0A835J170-F1
#
_cell.length_a   1.000
_cell.length_b   1.000
_cell.length_c   1.000
_cell.angle_alpha   90.00
_cell.angle_beta   90.00
_cell.angle_gamma   90.00
#
_symmetry.space_group_name_H-M   'P 1'
#
loop_
_entity.id
_entity.type
_entity.pdbx_description
1 polymer ?
#
loop_
_entity_poly.entity_id
_entity_poly.type
_entity_poly.pdbx_seq_one_letter_code
_entity_poly.pdbx_strand_id
1 'polypeptide(L)'
;MQFSYFSTSKHYSPGPAELVYGTKSTSVKGLITIFDSGSSYTYFNLQAYQAFISSIRKDLNGKPLKAVDDETLPVCWKGKKPFKSLQDVKKYFSPVILNFNGEKAKLVIPPEAYMIIT
;
A
#
# COMPACT_ATOMS: atom_id res chain seq x y z
N MET A 1 1.86 -21.77 -19.53
CA MET A 1 2.10 -21.25 -18.16
C MET A 1 1.38 -22.21 -17.23
N GLN A 2 2.11 -23.08 -16.54
CA GLN A 2 1.51 -24.16 -15.75
C GLN A 2 1.35 -23.68 -14.31
N PHE A 3 0.11 -23.41 -13.91
CA PHE A 3 -0.23 -23.08 -12.53
C PHE A 3 -0.35 -24.38 -11.74
N SER A 4 0.58 -24.63 -10.82
CA SER A 4 0.48 -25.74 -9.88
C SER A 4 -0.63 -25.44 -8.86
N TYR A 5 -1.60 -26.34 -8.81
CA TYR A 5 -2.80 -26.25 -7.97
C TYR A 5 -2.46 -26.71 -6.54
N PHE A 6 -2.26 -25.78 -5.61
CA PHE A 6 -2.33 -26.09 -4.17
C PHE A 6 -3.79 -25.89 -3.72
N SER A 7 -4.51 -27.00 -3.55
CA SER A 7 -5.93 -27.04 -3.21
C SER A 7 -6.19 -26.64 -1.75
N THR A 8 -6.99 -25.59 -1.54
CA THR A 8 -8.14 -25.47 -0.59
C THR A 8 -8.71 -24.03 -0.53
N SER A 9 -8.04 -23.03 -1.11
CA SER A 9 -8.53 -21.65 -1.14
C SER A 9 -9.44 -21.40 -2.35
N LYS A 10 -10.70 -21.02 -2.13
CA LYS A 10 -11.62 -20.53 -3.19
C LYS A 10 -11.30 -19.10 -3.67
N HIS A 11 -10.21 -18.51 -3.19
CA HIS A 11 -9.83 -17.13 -3.46
C HIS A 11 -8.80 -17.03 -4.58
N TYR A 12 -8.85 -15.96 -5.35
CA TYR A 12 -7.86 -15.70 -6.39
C TYR A 12 -6.58 -15.10 -5.78
N SER A 13 -5.44 -15.74 -6.06
CA SER A 13 -4.11 -15.28 -5.63
C SER A 13 -3.11 -15.40 -6.78
N PRO A 14 -2.39 -14.31 -7.14
CA PRO A 14 -1.32 -14.37 -8.15
C PRO A 14 -0.03 -15.07 -7.66
N GLY A 15 0.05 -15.41 -6.38
CA GLY A 15 1.24 -15.93 -5.73
C GLY A 15 1.85 -14.94 -4.72
N PRO A 16 3.01 -15.30 -4.13
CA PRO A 16 3.70 -14.45 -3.16
C PRO A 16 4.26 -13.17 -3.80
N ALA A 17 4.13 -12.06 -3.10
CA ALA A 17 4.67 -10.76 -3.52
C ALA A 17 5.77 -10.25 -2.58
N GLU A 18 6.67 -9.44 -3.13
CA GLU A 18 7.44 -8.45 -2.37
C GLU A 18 6.68 -7.13 -2.32
N LEU A 19 6.60 -6.52 -1.13
CA LEU A 19 6.05 -5.20 -0.93
C LEU A 19 7.13 -4.13 -1.11
N VAL A 20 6.90 -3.19 -2.02
CA VAL A 20 7.81 -2.09 -2.34
C VAL A 20 7.05 -0.77 -2.23
N TYR A 21 7.70 0.26 -1.70
CA TYR A 21 7.15 1.62 -1.60
C TYR A 21 8.00 2.59 -2.44
N GLY A 22 7.42 3.09 -3.52
CA GLY A 22 8.13 3.83 -4.57
C GLY A 22 9.21 2.95 -5.21
N THR A 23 10.47 3.34 -5.03
CA THR A 23 11.64 2.57 -5.49
C THR A 23 12.34 1.81 -4.36
N LYS A 24 11.83 1.90 -3.12
CA LYS A 24 12.47 1.34 -1.93
C LYS A 24 11.79 0.03 -1.52
N SER A 25 12.57 -1.05 -1.45
CA SER A 25 12.07 -2.32 -0.87
C SER A 25 11.72 -2.11 0.60
N THR A 26 10.62 -2.72 1.05
CA THR A 26 10.23 -2.72 2.48
C THR A 26 10.80 -3.91 3.24
N SER A 27 11.63 -4.75 2.59
CA SER A 27 12.12 -6.04 3.08
C SER A 27 11.05 -7.11 3.36
N VAL A 28 9.76 -6.79 3.16
CA VAL A 28 8.66 -7.74 3.27
C VAL A 28 8.52 -8.51 1.96
N LYS A 29 8.81 -9.81 2.00
CA LYS A 29 8.76 -10.76 0.88
C LYS A 29 7.87 -11.94 1.23
N GLY A 30 7.42 -12.66 0.21
CA GLY A 30 6.58 -13.85 0.42
C GLY A 30 5.15 -13.51 0.84
N LEU A 31 4.69 -12.28 0.62
CA LEU A 31 3.36 -11.83 1.02
C LEU A 31 2.30 -12.51 0.15
N ILE A 32 1.54 -13.44 0.73
CA ILE A 32 0.40 -14.05 0.04
C ILE A 32 -0.66 -12.97 -0.19
N THR A 33 -0.93 -12.68 -1.47
CA THR A 33 -1.89 -11.65 -1.88
C THR A 33 -3.17 -12.30 -2.37
N ILE A 34 -4.32 -11.83 -1.89
CA ILE A 34 -5.65 -12.27 -2.33
C ILE A 34 -6.33 -11.07 -2.97
N PHE A 35 -6.93 -11.25 -4.15
CA PHE A 35 -7.83 -10.24 -4.70
C PHE A 35 -9.26 -10.56 -4.30
N ASP A 36 -9.89 -9.58 -3.65
CA ASP A 36 -11.23 -9.65 -3.09
C ASP A 36 -12.02 -8.42 -3.54
N SER A 37 -13.28 -8.64 -3.90
CA SER A 37 -14.25 -7.57 -4.21
C SER A 37 -15.26 -7.35 -3.08
N GLY A 38 -15.23 -8.18 -2.03
CA GLY A 38 -16.09 -8.05 -0.84
C GLY A 38 -15.63 -7.03 0.19
N SER A 39 -14.43 -6.46 0.02
CA SER A 39 -13.81 -5.51 0.96
C SER A 39 -13.58 -4.15 0.31
N SER A 40 -13.87 -3.06 1.05
CA SER A 40 -13.64 -1.68 0.59
C SER A 40 -12.19 -1.19 0.76
N TYR A 41 -11.40 -1.88 1.60
CA TYR A 41 -10.02 -1.53 1.94
C TYR A 41 -9.07 -2.69 1.69
N THR A 42 -7.80 -2.35 1.47
CA THR A 42 -6.70 -3.32 1.47
C THR A 42 -6.29 -3.64 2.90
N TYR A 43 -6.21 -4.92 3.24
CA TYR A 43 -5.75 -5.39 4.54
C TYR A 43 -4.34 -5.96 4.44
N PHE A 44 -3.45 -5.49 5.29
CA PHE A 44 -2.13 -6.05 5.47
C PHE A 44 -2.05 -6.86 6.76
N ASN A 45 -1.23 -7.92 6.75
CA ASN A 45 -0.79 -8.51 8.01
C ASN A 45 0.06 -7.50 8.80
N LEU A 46 0.26 -7.77 10.09
CA LEU A 46 0.94 -6.84 10.99
C LEU A 46 2.33 -6.42 10.48
N GLN A 47 3.12 -7.36 9.96
CA GLN A 47 4.47 -7.07 9.47
C GLN A 47 4.45 -6.14 8.26
N ALA A 48 3.63 -6.44 7.25
CA ALA A 48 3.49 -5.63 6.05
C ALA A 48 2.94 -4.23 6.38
N TYR A 49 1.94 -4.16 7.26
CA TYR A 49 1.37 -2.90 7.72
C TYR A 49 2.42 -2.00 8.38
N GLN A 50 3.18 -2.53 9.35
CA GLN A 50 4.21 -1.76 10.05
C GLN A 50 5.33 -1.31 9.10
N ALA A 51 5.77 -2.17 8.19
CA ALA A 51 6.79 -1.83 7.20
C ALA A 51 6.30 -0.73 6.24
N PHE A 52 5.04 -0.78 5.82
CA PHE A 52 4.42 0.22 4.96
C PHE A 52 4.31 1.58 5.68
N ILE A 53 3.74 1.62 6.88
CA ILE A 53 3.58 2.86 7.65
C ILE A 53 4.93 3.48 8.02
N SER A 54 5.93 2.66 8.39
CA SER A 54 7.30 3.11 8.63
C SER A 54 7.90 3.76 7.38
N SER A 55 7.71 3.15 6.21
CA SER A 55 8.18 3.68 4.93
C SER A 55 7.53 5.01 4.58
N ILE A 56 6.22 5.16 4.79
CA ILE A 56 5.52 6.43 4.61
C ILE A 56 6.08 7.49 5.56
N ARG A 57 6.14 7.21 6.87
CA ARG A 57 6.64 8.18 7.88
C ARG A 57 8.05 8.67 7.55
N LYS A 58 8.94 7.75 7.12
CA LYS A 58 10.29 8.10 6.68
C LYS A 58 10.27 9.02 5.45
N ASP A 59 9.43 8.73 4.47
CA ASP A 59 9.34 9.52 3.23
C ASP A 59 8.64 10.87 3.43
N LEU A 60 7.83 10.99 4.48
CA LEU A 60 7.20 12.25 4.88
C LEU A 60 8.09 13.12 5.76
N ASN A 61 9.24 12.63 6.23
CA ASN A 61 10.16 13.43 7.03
C ASN A 61 10.64 14.66 6.24
N GLY A 62 10.53 15.84 6.84
CA GLY A 62 10.85 17.13 6.21
C GLY A 62 9.78 17.67 5.25
N LYS A 63 8.71 16.92 4.96
CA LYS A 63 7.57 17.42 4.16
C LYS A 63 6.62 18.25 5.03
N PRO A 64 5.86 19.20 4.47
CA PRO A 64 4.95 20.06 5.23
C PRO A 64 3.63 19.35 5.62
N LEU A 65 3.73 18.11 6.09
CA LEU A 65 2.63 17.28 6.58
C LEU A 65 2.84 16.94 8.05
N LYS A 66 1.77 16.96 8.84
CA LYS A 66 1.79 16.59 10.26
C LYS A 66 0.90 15.37 10.47
N ALA A 67 1.41 14.36 11.16
CA ALA A 67 0.59 13.25 11.63
C ALA A 67 -0.48 13.78 12.59
N VAL A 68 -1.68 13.23 12.49
CA VAL A 68 -2.80 13.54 13.38
C VAL A 68 -3.53 12.25 13.70
N ASP A 69 -4.09 12.22 14.90
CA ASP A 69 -5.01 11.16 15.30
C ASP A 69 -6.40 11.50 14.77
N ASP A 70 -7.13 10.48 14.34
CA ASP A 70 -8.50 10.56 13.85
C ASP A 70 -9.25 9.32 14.34
N GLU A 71 -10.55 9.47 14.60
CA GLU A 71 -11.38 8.35 15.11
C GLU A 71 -11.78 7.35 14.02
N THR A 72 -11.73 7.77 12.74
CA THR A 72 -12.25 6.99 11.61
C THR A 72 -11.18 6.16 10.90
N LEU A 73 -9.94 6.65 10.82
CA LEU A 73 -8.83 5.96 10.15
C LEU A 73 -7.59 5.87 11.06
N PRO A 74 -6.86 4.74 11.03
CA PRO A 74 -5.77 4.47 11.98
C PRO A 74 -4.54 5.35 11.77
N VAL A 75 -4.38 5.99 10.61
CA VAL A 75 -3.23 6.85 10.30
C VAL A 75 -3.66 7.99 9.39
N CYS A 76 -3.54 9.23 9.89
CA CYS A 76 -3.92 10.43 9.16
C CYS A 76 -2.78 11.47 9.15
N TRP A 77 -2.76 12.29 8.10
CA TRP A 77 -1.88 13.45 8.00
C TRP A 77 -2.63 14.67 7.51
N LYS A 78 -2.26 15.85 8.02
CA LYS A 78 -2.76 17.15 7.55
C LYS A 78 -1.66 18.05 7.01
N GLY A 79 -1.99 18.82 5.98
CA GLY A 79 -1.17 19.90 5.48
C GLY A 79 -1.39 21.21 6.24
N LYS A 80 -0.70 22.27 5.83
CA LYS A 80 -0.93 23.65 6.34
C LYS A 80 -2.31 24.20 5.96
N LYS A 81 -2.87 23.73 4.85
CA LYS A 81 -4.21 24.06 4.34
C LYS A 81 -4.96 22.75 4.06
N PRO A 82 -6.30 22.75 4.12
CA PRO A 82 -7.10 21.60 3.73
C PRO A 82 -6.80 21.18 2.28
N PHE A 83 -6.70 19.87 2.04
CA PHE A 83 -6.60 19.31 0.70
C PHE A 83 -8.00 19.26 0.08
N LYS A 84 -8.13 19.66 -1.19
CA LYS A 84 -9.43 19.65 -1.89
C LYS A 84 -9.60 18.41 -2.74
N SER A 85 -8.51 17.75 -3.09
CA SER A 85 -8.51 16.57 -3.93
C SER A 85 -7.28 15.70 -3.68
N LEU A 86 -7.33 14.46 -4.18
CA LEU A 86 -6.17 13.56 -4.19
C LEU A 86 -5.01 14.12 -5.04
N GLN A 87 -5.29 15.00 -5.99
CA GLN A 87 -4.26 15.66 -6.80
C GLN A 87 -3.37 16.59 -5.97
N ASP A 88 -3.89 17.19 -4.90
CA ASP A 88 -3.13 18.08 -4.02
C ASP A 88 -2.10 17.30 -3.18
N VAL A 89 -2.40 16.03 -2.87
CA VAL A 89 -1.61 15.19 -1.96
C VAL A 89 -0.68 14.22 -2.66
N LYS A 90 -1.01 13.74 -3.88
CA LYS A 90 -0.25 12.66 -4.54
C LYS A 90 1.26 12.92 -4.65
N LYS A 91 1.65 14.20 -4.78
CA LYS A 91 3.06 14.63 -4.87
C LYS A 91 3.89 14.31 -3.61
N TYR A 92 3.24 14.07 -2.47
CA TYR A 92 3.93 13.77 -1.21
C TYR A 92 4.13 12.27 -0.98
N PHE A 93 3.44 11.41 -1.71
CA PHE A 93 3.42 9.97 -1.47
C PHE A 93 3.91 9.19 -2.68
N SER A 94 4.47 8.01 -2.45
CA SER A 94 5.00 7.15 -3.51
C SER A 94 4.04 6.00 -3.84
N PRO A 95 4.01 5.47 -5.07
CA PRO A 95 3.20 4.29 -5.37
C PRO A 95 3.55 3.10 -4.46
N VAL A 96 2.55 2.28 -4.12
CA VAL A 96 2.79 0.95 -3.53
C VAL A 96 2.90 -0.05 -4.66
N ILE A 97 3.86 -0.95 -4.59
CA ILE A 97 4.08 -1.96 -5.62
C ILE A 97 4.08 -3.34 -4.96
N LEU A 98 3.23 -4.23 -5.46
CA LEU A 98 3.32 -5.66 -5.19
C LEU A 98 4.06 -6.32 -6.36
N ASN A 99 5.28 -6.78 -6.09
CA ASN A 99 6.14 -7.41 -7.07
C ASN A 99 6.05 -8.93 -6.92
N PHE A 100 5.40 -9.59 -7.88
CA PHE A 100 5.20 -11.04 -7.88
C PHE A 100 6.32 -11.79 -8.60
N ASN A 101 6.96 -11.15 -9.60
CA ASN A 101 8.02 -11.77 -10.38
C ASN A 101 8.90 -10.74 -11.08
N GLY A 102 9.77 -10.06 -10.32
CA GLY A 102 10.72 -9.09 -10.83
C GLY A 102 10.05 -8.04 -11.72
N GLU A 103 10.56 -7.82 -12.93
CA GLU A 103 9.99 -6.86 -13.88
C GLU A 103 8.76 -7.38 -14.65
N LYS A 104 8.46 -8.68 -14.58
CA LYS A 104 7.45 -9.32 -15.43
C LYS A 104 6.03 -9.25 -14.87
N ALA A 105 5.89 -9.19 -13.55
CA ALA A 105 4.59 -9.15 -12.89
C ALA A 105 4.63 -8.24 -11.66
N LYS A 106 4.12 -7.01 -11.85
CA LYS A 106 3.97 -6.00 -10.80
C LYS A 106 2.55 -5.46 -10.81
N LEU A 107 1.94 -5.32 -9.64
CA LEU A 107 0.77 -4.49 -9.45
C LEU A 107 1.24 -3.15 -8.87
N VAL A 108 1.01 -2.06 -9.61
CA VAL A 108 1.35 -0.70 -9.18
C VAL A 108 0.08 -0.01 -8.71
N ILE A 109 0.07 0.40 -7.44
CA ILE A 109 -1.04 1.07 -6.78
C ILE A 109 -0.62 2.53 -6.55
N PRO A 110 -1.18 3.49 -7.32
CA PRO A 110 -0.83 4.90 -7.18
C PRO A 110 -1.37 5.49 -5.85
N PRO A 111 -0.84 6.62 -5.37
CA PRO A 111 -1.36 7.31 -4.18
C PRO A 111 -2.87 7.49 -4.17
N GLU A 112 -3.46 7.81 -5.31
CA GLU A 112 -4.91 8.01 -5.45
C GLU A 112 -5.73 6.74 -5.16
N ALA A 113 -5.12 5.55 -5.21
CA ALA A 113 -5.78 4.27 -4.97
C ALA A 113 -5.63 3.77 -3.52
N TYR A 114 -4.84 4.44 -2.67
CA TYR A 114 -4.70 4.06 -1.26
C TYR A 114 -4.82 5.23 -0.27
N MET A 115 -5.04 6.46 -0.76
CA MET A 115 -5.27 7.65 0.06
C MET A 115 -6.74 8.07 0.02
N ILE A 116 -7.23 8.59 1.14
CA ILE A 116 -8.59 9.13 1.29
C ILE A 116 -8.46 10.56 1.81
N ILE A 117 -9.32 11.46 1.31
CA ILE A 117 -9.52 12.80 1.89
C ILE A 117 -10.76 12.73 2.78
N THR A 118 -10.60 13.14 4.03
CA THR A 118 -11.64 13.20 5.07
C THR A 118 -11.90 14.64 5.48
#